data_AF-B3ML38-F1
#
_entry.id   AF-B3ML38-F1
#
_cell.length_a   1.000
_cell.length_b   1.000
_cell.length_c   1.000
_cell.angle_alpha   90.00
_cell.angle_beta   90.00
_cell.angle_gamma   90.00
#
_symmetry.space_group_name_H-M   'P 1'
#
loop_
_entity.id
_entity.type
_entity.pdbx_description
1 polymer ?
#
loop_
_entity_poly.entity_id
_entity_poly.type
_entity_poly.pdbx_seq_one_letter_code
_entity_poly.pdbx_strand_id
1 'polypeptide(L)'
;MKLRGMTPFDGPCASGPGWILVQRRFDGSVDFNRTWNEYKEGFGNIQGEFFMGLDRLHLMTSSAQHELCIRIADFDGDSAYAHYTHFEIGNEEESYELKYIEGYSGTAVLLMAHTMNMATPPGTEE
;
A
#
# COMPACT_ATOMS: atom_id res chain seq x y z
N MET A 1 13.84 -1.49 -19.39
CA MET A 1 14.92 -0.93 -18.55
C MET A 1 14.96 -1.74 -17.27
N LYS A 2 16.04 -2.49 -17.01
CA LYS A 2 16.15 -3.46 -15.91
C LYS A 2 17.16 -2.87 -14.91
N LEU A 3 16.67 -2.40 -13.76
CA LEU A 3 17.54 -1.86 -12.71
C LEU A 3 18.33 -3.03 -12.11
N ARG A 4 19.67 -3.00 -12.22
CA ARG A 4 20.55 -4.03 -11.68
C ARG A 4 20.49 -3.97 -10.15
N GLY A 5 20.20 -5.11 -9.51
CA GLY A 5 20.27 -5.25 -8.04
C GLY A 5 18.97 -5.66 -7.36
N MET A 6 17.83 -5.60 -8.03
CA MET A 6 16.57 -6.15 -7.51
C MET A 6 16.25 -7.43 -8.27
N THR A 7 16.32 -8.57 -7.57
CA THR A 7 15.63 -9.78 -8.04
C THR A 7 14.16 -9.42 -8.26
N PRO A 8 13.53 -9.86 -9.36
CA PRO A 8 12.08 -9.76 -9.48
C PRO A 8 11.47 -10.43 -8.26
N PHE A 9 10.70 -9.67 -7.47
CA PHE A 9 10.00 -10.22 -6.33
C PHE A 9 8.90 -11.15 -6.85
N ASP A 10 9.07 -12.46 -6.64
CA ASP A 10 8.04 -13.46 -6.89
C ASP A 10 6.88 -13.22 -5.89
N GLY A 11 5.76 -12.72 -6.41
CA GLY A 11 4.54 -12.45 -5.65
C GLY A 11 3.42 -11.95 -6.57
N PRO A 12 2.14 -12.11 -6.19
CA PRO A 12 0.98 -11.84 -7.06
C PRO A 12 0.90 -10.38 -7.52
N CYS A 13 1.50 -9.50 -6.75
CA CYS A 13 1.61 -8.07 -6.99
C CYS A 13 2.59 -7.70 -8.11
N ALA A 14 3.07 -8.67 -8.89
CA ALA A 14 4.10 -8.49 -9.88
C ALA A 14 3.69 -7.40 -10.87
N SER A 15 4.65 -6.55 -11.22
CA SER A 15 4.58 -5.46 -12.18
C SER A 15 4.32 -5.93 -13.62
N GLY A 16 3.30 -6.76 -13.80
CA GLY A 16 2.75 -7.20 -15.07
C GLY A 16 1.63 -6.27 -15.55
N PRO A 17 1.17 -6.46 -16.80
CA PRO A 17 0.06 -5.70 -17.35
C PRO A 17 -1.21 -5.97 -16.53
N GLY A 18 -1.84 -4.92 -16.01
CA GLY A 18 -3.11 -5.01 -15.28
C GLY A 18 -3.14 -4.28 -13.94
N TRP A 19 -1.99 -3.95 -13.35
CA TRP A 19 -1.93 -3.20 -12.10
C TRP A 19 -1.83 -1.70 -12.31
N ILE A 20 -2.62 -0.95 -11.55
CA ILE A 20 -2.56 0.51 -11.47
C ILE A 20 -1.91 0.88 -10.14
N LEU A 21 -0.84 1.68 -10.19
CA LEU A 21 -0.19 2.17 -8.98
C LEU A 21 -0.99 3.34 -8.41
N VAL A 22 -1.58 3.15 -7.24
CA VAL A 22 -2.42 4.16 -6.57
C VAL A 22 -1.70 4.93 -5.46
N GLN A 23 -0.62 4.36 -4.93
CA GLN A 23 0.15 4.90 -3.82
C GLN A 23 1.59 4.38 -3.91
N ARG A 24 2.58 5.23 -3.68
CA ARG A 24 3.99 4.81 -3.54
C ARG A 24 4.73 5.63 -2.50
N ARG A 25 5.46 4.95 -1.60
CA ARG A 25 6.47 5.53 -0.68
C ARG A 25 7.78 4.78 -0.80
N PHE A 26 8.91 5.48 -0.67
CA PHE A 26 10.24 4.86 -0.67
C PHE A 26 11.33 5.73 -0.01
N ASP A 27 11.21 7.06 0.03
CA ASP A 27 12.28 7.95 0.54
C ASP A 27 11.80 9.06 1.47
N GLY A 28 10.48 9.22 1.66
CA GLY A 28 9.90 10.26 2.49
C GLY A 28 10.04 11.68 1.92
N SER A 29 10.35 11.83 0.62
CA SER A 29 10.43 13.12 -0.06
C SER A 29 9.10 13.86 -0.14
N VAL A 30 7.98 13.15 -0.01
CA VAL A 30 6.63 13.73 0.02
C VAL A 30 6.03 13.54 1.40
N ASP A 31 5.53 14.63 1.99
CA ASP A 31 4.75 14.57 3.22
C ASP A 31 3.40 13.89 2.95
N PHE A 32 3.01 12.95 3.82
CA PHE A 32 1.70 12.26 3.80
C PHE A 32 0.77 12.75 4.92
N ASN A 33 1.22 13.67 5.78
CA ASN A 33 0.36 14.39 6.71
C ASN A 33 -0.39 15.52 5.97
N ARG A 34 -1.40 15.12 5.21
CA ARG A 34 -2.13 15.98 4.27
C ARG A 34 -3.55 16.28 4.73
N THR A 35 -4.09 17.37 4.19
CA THR A 35 -5.49 17.76 4.43
C THR A 35 -6.46 16.79 3.77
N TRP A 36 -7.72 16.80 4.21
CA TRP A 36 -8.80 16.02 3.60
C TRP A 36 -8.90 16.26 2.09
N ASN A 37 -8.87 17.53 1.66
CA ASN A 37 -9.00 17.88 0.25
C ASN A 37 -7.82 17.36 -0.59
N GLU A 38 -6.61 17.36 -0.04
CA GLU A 38 -5.45 16.76 -0.71
C GLU A 38 -5.56 15.24 -0.81
N TYR A 39 -6.08 14.54 0.20
CA TYR A 39 -6.35 13.11 0.11
C TYR A 39 -7.46 12.78 -0.89
N LYS A 40 -8.47 13.65 -1.00
CA LYS A 40 -9.52 13.55 -2.02
C LYS A 40 -8.94 13.68 -3.44
N GLU A 41 -8.20 14.76 -3.69
CA GLU A 41 -7.67 15.11 -5.01
C GLU A 41 -6.41 14.34 -5.40
N GLY A 42 -5.67 13.79 -4.44
CA GLY A 42 -4.36 13.19 -4.63
C GLY A 42 -3.21 14.21 -4.56
N PHE A 43 -2.00 13.72 -4.32
CA PHE A 43 -0.81 14.55 -4.14
C PHE A 43 0.48 13.80 -4.50
N GLY A 44 1.57 14.54 -4.66
CA GLY A 44 2.90 14.01 -4.97
C GLY A 44 3.18 13.93 -6.47
N ASN A 45 4.11 13.06 -6.86
CA ASN A 45 4.56 12.90 -8.23
C ASN A 45 4.51 11.43 -8.64
N ILE A 46 3.84 11.11 -9.76
CA ILE A 46 3.71 9.73 -10.25
C ILE A 46 5.06 9.07 -10.58
N GLN A 47 6.11 9.87 -10.83
CA GLN A 47 7.49 9.40 -11.02
C GLN A 47 8.27 9.25 -9.70
N GLY A 48 7.70 9.69 -8.58
CA GLY A 48 8.26 9.65 -7.23
C GLY A 48 7.27 9.08 -6.21
N GLU A 49 7.21 9.70 -5.04
CA GLU A 49 6.20 9.38 -4.02
C GLU A 49 4.88 10.10 -4.34
N PHE A 50 3.76 9.39 -4.24
CA PHE A 50 2.45 9.97 -4.51
C PHE A 50 1.32 9.16 -3.90
N PHE A 51 0.15 9.80 -3.92
CA PHE A 51 -1.14 9.19 -3.73
C PHE A 51 -2.10 9.67 -4.82
N MET A 52 -2.82 8.75 -5.45
CA MET A 52 -3.67 9.04 -6.62
C MET A 52 -4.90 9.89 -6.30
N GLY A 53 -5.37 9.85 -5.04
CA GLY A 53 -6.58 10.54 -4.60
C GLY A 53 -7.79 9.61 -4.45
N LEU A 54 -8.58 9.85 -3.42
CA LEU A 54 -9.75 9.04 -3.06
C LEU A 54 -10.87 9.13 -4.10
N ASP A 55 -11.07 10.29 -4.75
CA ASP A 55 -12.10 10.43 -5.80
C ASP A 55 -11.86 9.45 -6.95
N ARG A 56 -10.61 9.36 -7.42
CA ARG A 56 -10.24 8.45 -8.51
C ARG A 56 -10.33 7.00 -8.06
N LEU A 57 -9.91 6.72 -6.82
CA LEU A 57 -9.95 5.37 -6.24
C LEU A 57 -11.40 4.86 -6.09
N HIS A 58 -12.31 5.73 -5.66
CA HIS A 58 -13.75 5.42 -5.58
C HIS A 58 -14.33 5.17 -6.96
N LEU A 59 -14.07 6.03 -7.94
CA LEU A 59 -14.55 5.86 -9.31
C LEU A 59 -14.09 4.54 -9.94
N MET A 60 -12.83 4.16 -9.71
CA MET A 60 -12.32 2.88 -10.22
C MET A 60 -13.02 1.70 -9.53
N THR A 61 -12.99 1.66 -8.20
CA THR A 61 -13.46 0.51 -7.43
C THR A 61 -14.97 0.29 -7.46
N SER A 62 -15.76 1.35 -7.65
CA SER A 62 -17.22 1.25 -7.81
C SER A 62 -17.66 0.82 -9.21
N SER A 63 -16.80 0.99 -10.23
CA SER A 63 -17.14 0.68 -11.62
C SER A 63 -17.03 -0.82 -11.97
N ALA A 64 -16.16 -1.54 -11.26
CA ALA A 64 -15.93 -2.97 -11.42
C ALA A 64 -15.20 -3.53 -10.19
N GLN A 65 -15.24 -4.85 -10.00
CA GLN A 65 -14.43 -5.50 -8.98
C GLN A 65 -12.93 -5.30 -9.27
N HIS A 66 -12.21 -4.75 -8.29
CA HIS A 66 -10.76 -4.57 -8.34
C HIS A 66 -10.07 -5.36 -7.22
N GLU A 67 -8.87 -5.83 -7.54
CA GLU A 67 -7.95 -6.44 -6.58
C GLU A 67 -7.04 -5.36 -5.96
N LEU A 68 -6.69 -5.53 -4.69
CA LEU A 68 -5.73 -4.68 -4.00
C LEU A 68 -4.47 -5.48 -3.69
N CYS A 69 -3.32 -4.99 -4.14
CA CYS A 69 -2.05 -5.42 -3.56
C CYS A 69 -1.34 -4.27 -2.84
N ILE A 70 -0.92 -4.55 -1.61
CA ILE A 70 -0.02 -3.74 -0.81
C ILE A 70 1.32 -4.45 -0.72
N ARG A 71 2.41 -3.74 -1.04
CA ARG A 71 3.78 -4.18 -0.81
C ARG A 71 4.41 -3.32 0.27
N ILE A 72 5.08 -3.95 1.22
CA ILE A 72 5.81 -3.29 2.31
C ILE A 72 7.21 -3.88 2.30
N ALA A 73 8.21 -3.02 2.44
CA ALA A 73 9.59 -3.43 2.69
C ALA A 73 10.06 -2.72 3.96
N ASP A 74 10.83 -3.43 4.79
CA ASP A 74 11.52 -2.81 5.90
C ASP A 74 12.91 -2.30 5.48
N PHE A 75 13.60 -1.68 6.45
CA PHE A 75 14.93 -1.11 6.23
C PHE A 75 16.02 -2.17 6.09
N ASP A 76 15.79 -3.38 6.59
CA ASP A 76 16.72 -4.50 6.55
C ASP A 76 16.63 -5.27 5.22
N GLY A 77 15.68 -4.90 4.37
CA GLY A 77 15.48 -5.43 3.02
C GLY A 77 14.49 -6.59 2.97
N ASP A 78 13.88 -6.96 4.08
CA ASP A 78 12.78 -7.89 4.10
C ASP A 78 11.54 -7.24 3.51
N SER A 79 10.79 -8.03 2.73
CA SER A 79 9.61 -7.55 2.04
C SER A 79 8.44 -8.49 2.27
N ALA A 80 7.26 -7.91 2.35
CA ALA A 80 6.02 -8.64 2.45
C ALA A 80 4.92 -8.00 1.61
N TYR A 81 3.87 -8.76 1.38
CA TYR A 81 2.73 -8.28 0.63
C TYR A 81 1.41 -8.72 1.28
N ALA A 82 0.39 -7.90 1.09
CA ALA A 82 -1.00 -8.24 1.32
C ALA A 82 -1.74 -8.14 -0.01
N HIS A 83 -2.51 -9.15 -0.34
CA HIS A 83 -3.31 -9.22 -1.55
C HIS A 83 -4.76 -9.47 -1.17
N TYR A 84 -5.68 -8.74 -1.77
CA TYR A 84 -7.12 -8.88 -1.59
C TYR A 84 -7.77 -9.05 -2.96
N THR A 85 -8.62 -10.05 -3.10
CA THR A 85 -9.31 -10.35 -4.36
C THR A 85 -10.45 -9.37 -4.66
N HIS A 86 -10.87 -8.59 -3.66
CA HIS A 86 -11.85 -7.54 -3.82
C HIS A 86 -11.59 -6.43 -2.81
N PHE A 87 -11.54 -5.18 -3.30
CA PHE A 87 -11.68 -4.01 -2.46
C PHE A 87 -12.58 -2.95 -3.11
N GLU A 88 -13.29 -2.20 -2.28
CA GLU A 88 -14.09 -1.06 -2.71
C GLU A 88 -14.16 -0.01 -1.62
N ILE A 89 -14.11 1.25 -2.01
CA ILE A 89 -14.32 2.38 -1.11
C ILE A 89 -15.60 3.15 -1.47
N GLY A 90 -16.25 3.71 -0.46
CA GLY A 90 -17.40 4.59 -0.62
C GLY A 90 -17.06 5.94 -1.25
N ASN A 91 -18.09 6.74 -1.47
CA ASN A 91 -17.93 8.11 -1.98
C ASN A 91 -17.58 9.11 -0.87
N GLU A 92 -17.49 10.39 -1.20
CA GLU A 92 -17.19 11.46 -0.23
C GLU A 92 -18.25 11.59 0.87
N GLU A 93 -19.54 11.42 0.56
CA GLU A 93 -20.64 11.47 1.54
C GLU A 93 -20.53 10.34 2.57
N GLU A 94 -20.01 9.19 2.13
CA GLU A 94 -19.66 8.03 2.95
C GLU A 94 -18.26 8.14 3.59
N SER A 95 -17.60 9.30 3.49
CA SER A 95 -16.23 9.51 4.00
C SER A 95 -15.18 8.53 3.45
N TYR A 96 -15.40 8.02 2.23
CA TYR A 96 -14.57 7.02 1.57
C TYR A 96 -14.36 5.75 2.40
N GLU A 97 -15.38 5.34 3.18
CA GLU A 97 -15.34 4.11 3.97
C GLU A 97 -14.95 2.90 3.12
N LEU A 98 -14.12 2.00 3.70
CA LEU A 98 -13.77 0.74 3.06
C LEU A 98 -14.98 -0.23 3.12
N LYS A 99 -15.75 -0.29 2.04
CA LYS A 99 -17.01 -1.04 1.96
C LYS A 99 -16.78 -2.53 1.86
N TYR A 100 -15.79 -2.92 1.06
CA TYR A 100 -15.44 -4.32 0.83
C TYR A 100 -13.93 -4.50 0.94
N ILE A 101 -13.51 -5.56 1.64
CA ILE A 101 -12.13 -6.03 1.68
C ILE A 101 -12.12 -7.53 1.94
N GLU A 102 -11.83 -8.32 0.91
CA GLU A 102 -12.03 -9.77 0.95
C GLU A 102 -10.90 -10.56 0.27
N GLY A 103 -10.87 -11.87 0.54
CA GLY A 103 -9.94 -12.80 -0.10
C GLY A 103 -8.46 -12.50 0.20
N TYR A 104 -8.17 -12.14 1.45
CA TYR A 104 -6.80 -11.89 1.91
C TYR A 104 -5.88 -13.08 1.60
N SER A 105 -4.74 -12.79 0.99
CA SER A 105 -3.59 -13.67 0.91
C SER A 105 -2.29 -12.87 1.02
N GLY A 106 -1.21 -13.53 1.43
CA GLY A 106 0.11 -12.91 1.47
C GLY A 106 0.79 -12.95 2.83
N THR A 107 2.01 -12.41 2.84
CA THR A 107 2.98 -12.55 3.93
C THR A 107 3.06 -11.33 4.84
N ALA A 108 2.29 -10.25 4.59
CA ALA A 108 2.34 -9.01 5.37
C ALA A 108 2.12 -9.24 6.87
N VAL A 109 1.26 -10.19 7.24
CA VAL A 109 1.04 -10.60 8.64
C VAL A 109 2.34 -11.06 9.32
N LEU A 110 3.24 -11.72 8.58
CA LEU A 110 4.53 -12.19 9.10
C LEU A 110 5.51 -11.04 9.36
N LEU A 111 5.53 -10.03 8.47
CA LEU A 111 6.39 -8.86 8.64
C LEU A 111 5.95 -8.00 9.83
N MET A 112 4.63 -7.79 9.99
CA MET A 112 4.07 -7.10 11.15
C MET A 112 4.45 -7.81 12.47
N ALA A 113 4.43 -9.14 12.49
CA ALA A 113 4.87 -9.94 13.64
C ALA A 113 6.39 -9.83 13.89
N HIS A 114 7.21 -9.83 12.84
CA HIS A 114 8.67 -9.66 12.97
C HIS A 114 9.02 -8.31 13.57
N THR A 115 8.37 -7.22 13.11
CA THR A 115 8.56 -5.88 13.66
C THR A 115 8.11 -5.75 15.12
N MET A 116 7.07 -6.48 15.55
CA MET A 116 6.63 -6.48 16.95
C MET A 116 7.61 -7.20 17.88
N ASN A 117 8.32 -8.23 17.40
CA ASN A 117 9.37 -8.90 18.19
C ASN A 117 10.65 -8.05 18.35
N MET A 118 10.86 -7.05 17.50
CA MET A 118 11.98 -6.11 17.60
C MET A 118 11.70 -4.96 18.60
N ALA A 119 10.44 -4.79 19.03
CA ALA A 119 10.00 -3.68 19.88
C ALA A 119 10.13 -3.94 21.40
N THR A 120 10.56 -5.12 21.83
CA THR A 120 10.92 -5.37 23.23
C THR A 120 12.44 -5.32 23.40
N PRO A 121 13.03 -4.18 23.83
CA PRO A 121 14.32 -4.25 24.50
C PRO A 121 14.12 -5.08 25.78
N PRO A 122 15.01 -6.03 26.11
CA PRO A 122 15.01 -6.63 27.43
C PRO A 122 15.16 -5.48 28.43
N GLY A 123 14.17 -5.31 29.29
CA GLY A 123 14.29 -4.42 30.43
C GLY A 123 15.58 -4.78 31.16
N THR A 124 16.48 -3.80 31.27
CA THR A 124 17.56 -3.85 32.25
C THR A 124 16.89 -3.92 33.62
N GLU A 125 16.88 -5.11 34.20
CA GLU A 125 16.79 -5.25 35.65
C GLU A 125 18.04 -4.59 36.25
N GLU A 126 17.86 -3.45 36.92
CA GLU A 126 18.62 -3.04 38.11
C GLU A 126 17.66 -2.34 39.09
#